data_AF-A0A6A3SA46-F1
#
_entry.id   AF-A0A6A3SA46-F1
#
_cell.length_a   1.000
_cell.length_b   1.000
_cell.length_c   1.000
_cell.angle_alpha   90.00
_cell.angle_beta   90.00
_cell.angle_gamma   90.00
#
_symmetry.space_group_name_H-M   'P 1'
#
loop_
_entity.id
_entity.type
_entity.pdbx_description
1 polymer ?
#
loop_
_entity_poly.entity_id
_entity_poly.type
_entity_poly.pdbx_seq_one_letter_code
_entity_poly.pdbx_strand_id
1 'polypeptide(L)'
;MRPSRKLLRVLTLLSCGCGVALLGLALHLVLATNFGASAAALAALGGCVVLLSVLGFVGAGRDKSRLLLVFFFVDFLLVTGLFVACYAAFFLQDALESWVKHHWTARVLAALRAEACCATYSDAVQSLEQRVAVVGAVGVTCMLLVLASMYCVVRIVTVPIVMRSMLSVTNAAFTLLGTGLFVFGLSVKVHDEMTPGQRWIAIIFIVVGTLMVALSVLGVIGSRAKSRSLLLIYIVGLGGCLVALLVCSVSAFSFSDHLASTYNSHTSSTLACDIGLTGCTNCTDVVSDMTPCEGVLRVADSYWESCNATSSSGSNGTSDGCIEGMTVLNAQADQGYEQNDIASCGKCPEWSATDVQAYLRSTLHLLGLFAVVVVLYMIVGFAGALVLRRSLAGYQTDSI
;
A
#
# COMPACT_ATOMS: atom_id res chain seq x y z
N MET A 1 -10.94 7.18 -37.82
CA MET A 1 -10.54 8.23 -36.85
C MET A 1 -11.70 8.95 -36.18
N ARG A 2 -12.75 9.41 -36.89
CA ARG A 2 -13.94 10.05 -36.28
C ARG A 2 -14.68 9.22 -35.20
N PRO A 3 -14.91 7.89 -35.35
CA PRO A 3 -15.64 7.12 -34.33
C PRO A 3 -14.86 6.97 -33.02
N SER A 4 -13.55 6.72 -33.08
CA SER A 4 -12.69 6.58 -31.89
C SER A 4 -12.67 7.84 -31.01
N ARG A 5 -12.80 9.03 -31.62
CA ARG A 5 -12.89 10.30 -30.88
C ARG A 5 -14.23 10.49 -30.17
N LYS A 6 -15.32 10.07 -30.80
CA LYS A 6 -16.66 10.07 -30.16
C LYS A 6 -16.67 9.10 -28.98
N LEU A 7 -16.13 7.90 -29.18
CA LEU A 7 -16.00 6.89 -28.13
C LEU A 7 -15.13 7.40 -26.96
N LEU A 8 -13.98 8.01 -27.25
CA LEU A 8 -13.11 8.60 -26.23
C LEU A 8 -13.86 9.64 -25.37
N ARG A 9 -14.67 10.51 -25.99
CA ARG A 9 -15.47 11.50 -25.23
C ARG A 9 -16.48 10.84 -24.29
N VAL A 10 -17.16 9.78 -24.75
CA VAL A 10 -18.11 9.03 -23.91
C VAL A 10 -17.39 8.36 -22.75
N LEU A 11 -16.26 7.70 -23.01
CA LEU A 11 -15.43 7.07 -21.96
C LEU A 11 -14.94 8.10 -20.93
N THR A 12 -14.49 9.29 -21.37
CA THR A 12 -14.06 10.35 -20.46
C THR A 12 -15.20 10.94 -19.63
N LEU A 13 -16.44 10.96 -20.16
CA LEU A 13 -17.60 11.39 -19.37
C LEU A 13 -17.96 10.36 -18.31
N LEU A 14 -17.91 9.07 -18.65
CA LEU A 14 -18.13 7.98 -17.71
C LEU A 14 -17.05 7.96 -16.62
N SER A 15 -15.77 8.11 -16.98
CA SER A 15 -14.68 8.18 -16.00
C SER A 15 -14.81 9.40 -15.10
N CYS A 16 -15.30 10.53 -15.61
CA CYS A 16 -15.61 11.71 -14.79
C CYS A 16 -16.65 11.38 -13.72
N GLY A 17 -17.74 10.69 -14.10
CA GLY A 17 -18.76 10.21 -13.15
C GLY A 17 -18.17 9.32 -12.06
N CYS A 18 -17.30 8.36 -12.42
CA CYS A 18 -16.58 7.54 -11.45
C CYS A 18 -15.66 8.37 -10.53
N GLY A 19 -14.95 9.35 -11.08
CA GLY A 19 -14.10 10.26 -10.32
C GLY A 19 -14.89 11.08 -9.28
N VAL A 20 -16.06 11.58 -9.67
CA VAL A 20 -16.98 12.29 -8.75
C VAL A 20 -17.49 11.35 -7.67
N ALA A 21 -17.81 10.09 -8.00
CA ALA A 21 -18.19 9.09 -7.00
C ALA A 21 -17.07 8.82 -5.98
N LEU A 22 -15.81 8.70 -6.44
CA LEU A 22 -14.64 8.56 -5.55
C LEU A 22 -14.46 9.78 -4.63
N LEU A 23 -14.64 11.00 -5.16
CA LEU A 23 -14.61 12.23 -4.35
C LEU A 23 -15.73 12.26 -3.31
N GLY A 24 -16.94 11.83 -3.67
CA GLY A 24 -18.08 11.73 -2.75
C GLY A 24 -17.81 10.73 -1.63
N LEU A 25 -17.21 9.57 -1.96
CA LEU A 25 -16.78 8.59 -0.96
C LEU A 25 -15.68 9.13 -0.05
N ALA A 26 -14.70 9.84 -0.61
CA ALA A 26 -13.65 10.47 0.18
C ALA A 26 -14.23 11.50 1.18
N LEU A 27 -15.15 12.35 0.73
CA LEU A 27 -15.83 13.32 1.59
C LEU A 27 -16.61 12.63 2.70
N HIS A 28 -17.36 11.57 2.37
CA HIS A 28 -18.08 10.78 3.37
C HIS A 28 -17.12 10.17 4.39
N LEU A 29 -15.93 9.72 3.95
CA LEU A 29 -14.93 9.12 4.82
C LEU A 29 -14.32 10.15 5.78
N VAL A 30 -14.05 11.38 5.31
CA VAL A 30 -13.62 12.50 6.18
C VAL A 30 -14.68 12.86 7.21
N LEU A 31 -15.96 12.86 6.82
CA LEU A 31 -17.05 13.24 7.72
C LEU A 31 -17.35 12.16 8.77
N ALA A 32 -17.27 10.89 8.38
CA ALA A 32 -17.59 9.75 9.25
C ALA A 32 -16.41 9.31 10.14
N THR A 33 -15.17 9.59 9.73
CA THR A 33 -13.97 9.04 10.39
C THR A 33 -12.81 10.02 10.39
N ASN A 34 -11.90 9.87 11.37
CA ASN A 34 -10.65 10.64 11.41
C ASN A 34 -9.54 10.04 10.52
N PHE A 35 -9.88 9.25 9.49
CA PHE A 35 -8.91 8.66 8.54
C PHE A 35 -8.45 9.68 7.49
N GLY A 36 -7.79 10.76 7.93
CA GLY A 36 -7.38 11.86 7.07
C GLY A 36 -6.49 11.42 5.90
N ALA A 37 -5.56 10.49 6.12
CA ALA A 37 -4.64 10.02 5.08
C ALA A 37 -5.35 9.22 3.97
N SER A 38 -6.19 8.24 4.33
CA SER A 38 -6.93 7.42 3.36
C SER A 38 -7.95 8.25 2.59
N ALA A 39 -8.64 9.17 3.26
CA ALA A 39 -9.57 10.08 2.61
C ALA A 39 -8.86 11.06 1.68
N ALA A 40 -7.71 11.61 2.07
CA ALA A 40 -6.90 12.45 1.20
C ALA A 40 -6.39 11.70 -0.04
N ALA A 41 -5.99 10.43 0.12
CA ALA A 41 -5.57 9.59 -1.00
C ALA A 41 -6.72 9.32 -1.99
N LEU A 42 -7.90 8.95 -1.49
CA LEU A 42 -9.11 8.79 -2.32
C LEU A 42 -9.52 10.08 -3.00
N ALA A 43 -9.46 11.22 -2.29
CA ALA A 43 -9.78 12.53 -2.84
C ALA A 43 -8.79 12.93 -3.93
N ALA A 44 -7.49 12.70 -3.72
CA ALA A 44 -6.45 12.96 -4.71
C ALA A 44 -6.66 12.10 -5.97
N LEU A 45 -6.91 10.79 -5.80
CA LEU A 45 -7.18 9.89 -6.92
C LEU A 45 -8.45 10.30 -7.68
N GLY A 46 -9.56 10.54 -6.98
CA GLY A 46 -10.81 11.00 -7.59
C GLY A 46 -10.67 12.34 -8.30
N GLY A 47 -9.97 13.30 -7.69
CA GLY A 47 -9.67 14.60 -8.29
C GLY A 47 -8.81 14.49 -9.56
N CYS A 48 -7.79 13.63 -9.53
CA CYS A 48 -6.98 13.32 -10.71
C CYS A 48 -7.81 12.70 -11.83
N VAL A 49 -8.69 11.73 -11.52
CA VAL A 49 -9.60 11.12 -12.51
C VAL A 49 -10.48 12.19 -13.16
N VAL A 50 -11.09 13.09 -12.38
CA VAL A 50 -11.94 14.17 -12.90
C VAL A 50 -11.14 15.12 -13.79
N LEU A 51 -9.97 15.58 -13.32
CA LEU A 51 -9.13 16.51 -14.07
C LEU A 51 -8.65 15.91 -15.40
N LEU A 52 -8.24 14.64 -15.39
CA LEU A 52 -7.84 13.94 -16.61
C LEU A 52 -9.02 13.68 -17.54
N SER A 53 -10.20 13.37 -17.00
CA SER A 53 -11.42 13.23 -17.78
C SER A 53 -11.75 14.52 -18.55
N VAL A 54 -11.63 15.68 -17.91
CA VAL A 54 -11.79 16.99 -18.57
C VAL A 54 -10.70 17.21 -19.64
N LEU A 55 -9.45 16.90 -19.31
CA LEU A 55 -8.32 17.02 -20.26
C LEU A 55 -8.55 16.14 -21.51
N GLY A 56 -8.95 14.88 -21.33
CA GLY A 56 -9.24 13.93 -22.39
C GLY A 56 -10.42 14.36 -23.25
N PHE A 57 -11.49 14.89 -22.63
CA PHE A 57 -12.65 15.42 -23.33
C PHE A 57 -12.27 16.62 -24.23
N VAL A 58 -11.52 17.59 -23.69
CA VAL A 58 -11.03 18.76 -24.44
C VAL A 58 -10.03 18.35 -25.52
N GLY A 59 -9.15 17.38 -25.24
CA GLY A 59 -8.17 16.83 -26.17
C GLY A 59 -8.82 16.14 -27.37
N ALA A 60 -9.88 15.36 -27.13
CA ALA A 60 -10.70 14.77 -28.19
C ALA A 60 -11.48 15.83 -28.99
N GLY A 61 -11.64 17.03 -28.44
CA GLY A 61 -12.28 18.21 -29.04
C GLY A 61 -11.42 18.96 -30.05
N ARG A 62 -10.18 19.28 -29.67
CA ARG A 62 -9.37 20.31 -30.33
C ARG A 62 -8.29 19.80 -31.30
N ASP A 63 -8.30 18.51 -31.63
CA ASP A 63 -7.31 17.87 -32.54
C ASP A 63 -5.82 18.11 -32.17
N LYS A 64 -5.54 18.45 -30.90
CA LYS A 64 -4.17 18.69 -30.41
C LYS A 64 -3.53 17.38 -29.95
N SER A 65 -2.72 16.77 -30.81
CA SER A 65 -1.99 15.51 -30.53
C SER A 65 -1.11 15.57 -29.28
N ARG A 66 -0.48 16.72 -29.00
CA ARG A 66 0.34 16.93 -27.79
C ARG A 66 -0.47 16.78 -26.49
N LEU A 67 -1.72 17.26 -26.47
CA LEU A 67 -2.57 17.18 -25.29
C LEU A 67 -3.05 15.75 -25.03
N LEU A 68 -3.38 15.01 -26.09
CA LEU A 68 -3.71 13.58 -26.01
C LEU A 68 -2.53 12.74 -25.52
N LEU A 69 -1.31 13.13 -25.89
CA LEU A 69 -0.09 12.46 -25.46
C LEU A 69 0.19 12.71 -23.98
N VAL A 70 0.02 13.95 -23.49
CA VAL A 70 0.07 14.24 -22.03
C VAL A 70 -1.00 13.46 -21.29
N PHE A 71 -2.24 13.48 -21.78
CA PHE A 71 -3.36 12.70 -21.22
C PHE A 71 -3.01 11.21 -21.08
N PHE A 72 -2.53 10.57 -22.16
CA PHE A 72 -2.13 9.17 -22.15
C PHE A 72 -1.09 8.85 -21.06
N PHE A 73 -0.11 9.73 -20.87
CA PHE A 73 0.94 9.48 -19.89
C PHE A 73 0.50 9.68 -18.45
N VAL A 74 -0.31 10.69 -18.18
CA VAL A 74 -0.83 10.89 -16.82
C VAL A 74 -1.85 9.80 -16.50
N ASP A 75 -2.65 9.36 -17.47
CA ASP A 75 -3.55 8.20 -17.31
C ASP A 75 -2.79 6.90 -17.01
N PHE A 76 -1.62 6.70 -17.62
CA PHE A 76 -0.79 5.53 -17.32
C PHE A 76 -0.36 5.48 -15.84
N LEU A 77 0.09 6.63 -15.31
CA LEU A 77 0.42 6.79 -13.89
C LEU A 77 -0.83 6.63 -13.00
N LEU A 78 -1.96 7.20 -13.41
CA LEU A 78 -3.22 7.10 -12.69
C LEU A 78 -3.72 5.66 -12.60
N VAL A 79 -3.71 4.90 -13.71
CA VAL A 79 -4.07 3.48 -13.75
C VAL A 79 -3.24 2.67 -12.77
N THR A 80 -1.97 3.04 -12.61
CA THR A 80 -1.07 2.37 -11.67
C THR A 80 -1.45 2.67 -10.22
N GLY A 81 -1.71 3.94 -9.90
CA GLY A 81 -2.21 4.34 -8.59
C GLY A 81 -3.56 3.69 -8.26
N LEU A 82 -4.48 3.64 -9.24
CA LEU A 82 -5.77 2.96 -9.11
C LEU A 82 -5.60 1.46 -8.90
N PHE A 83 -4.70 0.80 -9.65
CA PHE A 83 -4.41 -0.63 -9.49
C PHE A 83 -3.92 -0.94 -8.08
N VAL A 84 -2.95 -0.16 -7.57
CA VAL A 84 -2.43 -0.32 -6.20
C VAL A 84 -3.53 -0.06 -5.17
N ALA A 85 -4.32 0.99 -5.34
CA ALA A 85 -5.42 1.31 -4.43
C ALA A 85 -6.54 0.25 -4.43
N CYS A 86 -6.87 -0.31 -5.59
CA CYS A 86 -7.85 -1.41 -5.70
C CYS A 86 -7.32 -2.68 -5.05
N TYR A 87 -6.06 -3.02 -5.31
CA TYR A 87 -5.43 -4.18 -4.70
C TYR A 87 -5.39 -4.03 -3.17
N ALA A 88 -4.98 -2.86 -2.69
CA ALA A 88 -5.00 -2.49 -1.29
C ALA A 88 -6.41 -2.66 -0.71
N ALA A 89 -7.45 -2.13 -1.36
CA ALA A 89 -8.83 -2.27 -0.89
C ALA A 89 -9.26 -3.75 -0.75
N PHE A 90 -8.95 -4.62 -1.70
CA PHE A 90 -9.35 -6.03 -1.62
C PHE A 90 -8.49 -6.86 -0.66
N PHE A 91 -7.20 -6.55 -0.52
CA PHE A 91 -6.26 -7.40 0.23
C PHE A 91 -6.01 -6.94 1.67
N LEU A 92 -6.26 -5.67 2.00
CA LEU A 92 -6.12 -5.14 3.36
C LEU A 92 -7.37 -5.36 4.22
N GLN A 93 -8.33 -6.20 3.81
CA GLN A 93 -9.53 -6.47 4.62
C GLN A 93 -9.15 -7.09 5.98
N ASP A 94 -8.32 -8.13 5.98
CA ASP A 94 -7.82 -8.79 7.20
C ASP A 94 -7.01 -7.82 8.08
N ALA A 95 -6.19 -6.97 7.44
CA ALA A 95 -5.38 -5.98 8.15
C ALA A 95 -6.23 -4.85 8.75
N LEU A 96 -7.32 -4.47 8.06
CA LEU A 96 -8.27 -3.48 8.54
C LEU A 96 -9.01 -4.02 9.76
N GLU A 97 -9.47 -5.27 9.72
CA GLU A 97 -10.12 -5.92 10.87
C GLU A 97 -9.19 -5.91 12.09
N SER A 98 -7.94 -6.36 11.93
CA SER A 98 -6.96 -6.35 13.01
C SER A 98 -6.67 -4.93 13.51
N TRP A 99 -6.55 -3.95 12.60
CA TRP A 99 -6.37 -2.55 13.01
C TRP A 99 -7.56 -1.99 13.80
N VAL A 100 -8.80 -2.28 13.35
CA VAL A 100 -10.04 -1.83 14.01
C VAL A 100 -10.16 -2.45 15.38
N LYS A 101 -9.83 -3.73 15.54
CA LYS A 101 -9.80 -4.43 16.84
C LYS A 101 -8.95 -3.68 17.87
N HIS A 102 -7.71 -3.33 17.51
CA HIS A 102 -6.79 -2.65 18.43
C HIS A 102 -7.10 -1.17 18.67
N HIS A 103 -7.89 -0.54 17.80
CA HIS A 103 -8.23 0.89 17.89
C HIS A 103 -9.70 1.16 18.25
N TRP A 104 -10.50 0.13 18.53
CA TRP A 104 -11.95 0.25 18.72
C TRP A 104 -12.34 1.29 19.78
N THR A 105 -11.62 1.32 20.90
CA THR A 105 -11.81 2.29 21.98
C THR A 105 -11.17 3.64 21.75
N ALA A 106 -10.24 3.73 20.80
CA ALA A 106 -9.52 4.96 20.52
C ALA A 106 -10.48 6.05 20.05
N ARG A 107 -10.12 7.31 20.34
CA ARG A 107 -10.90 8.48 19.90
C ARG A 107 -11.07 8.56 18.39
N VAL A 108 -10.16 7.93 17.63
CA VAL A 108 -10.19 7.89 16.16
C VAL A 108 -11.47 7.23 15.64
N LEU A 109 -11.98 6.21 16.33
CA LEU A 109 -13.19 5.45 15.97
C LEU A 109 -14.45 5.88 16.75
N ALA A 110 -14.36 6.90 17.61
CA ALA A 110 -15.50 7.37 18.39
C ALA A 110 -16.65 7.91 17.52
N ALA A 111 -16.33 8.57 16.41
CA ALA A 111 -17.32 9.05 15.44
C ALA A 111 -18.06 7.87 14.77
N LEU A 112 -17.32 6.81 14.42
CA LEU A 112 -17.90 5.62 13.82
C LEU A 112 -18.85 4.92 14.80
N ARG A 113 -18.45 4.76 16.07
CA ARG A 113 -19.30 4.17 17.13
C ARG A 113 -20.57 4.96 17.43
N ALA A 114 -20.58 6.26 17.13
CA ALA A 114 -21.76 7.10 17.30
C ALA A 114 -22.80 6.91 16.17
N GLU A 115 -22.42 6.30 15.03
CA GLU A 115 -23.36 5.97 13.96
C GLU A 115 -24.19 4.73 14.32
N ALA A 116 -25.49 4.79 14.04
CA ALA A 116 -26.42 3.69 14.33
C ALA A 116 -26.07 2.37 13.63
N CYS A 117 -25.32 2.43 12.52
CA CYS A 117 -24.89 1.26 11.76
C CYS A 117 -23.64 0.57 12.33
N CYS A 118 -22.95 1.18 13.29
CA CYS A 118 -21.64 0.75 13.80
C CYS A 118 -21.61 0.74 15.34
N ALA A 119 -22.76 0.50 15.97
CA ALA A 119 -22.87 0.50 17.43
C ALA A 119 -22.06 -0.63 18.09
N THR A 120 -21.97 -1.79 17.42
CA THR A 120 -21.18 -2.95 17.84
C THR A 120 -19.95 -3.12 16.95
N TYR A 121 -18.92 -3.80 17.45
CA TYR A 121 -17.71 -4.09 16.68
C TYR A 121 -18.00 -4.93 15.43
N SER A 122 -18.82 -5.98 15.54
CA SER A 122 -19.14 -6.86 14.41
C SER A 122 -19.85 -6.09 13.29
N ASP A 123 -20.81 -5.24 13.63
CA ASP A 123 -21.56 -4.46 12.64
C ASP A 123 -20.64 -3.42 11.97
N ALA A 124 -19.73 -2.82 12.74
CA ALA A 124 -18.77 -1.85 12.23
C ALA A 124 -17.76 -2.49 11.26
N VAL A 125 -17.20 -3.66 11.59
CA VAL A 125 -16.30 -4.40 10.71
C VAL A 125 -17.01 -4.77 9.41
N GLN A 126 -18.20 -5.36 9.49
CA GLN A 126 -18.98 -5.74 8.31
C GLN A 126 -19.31 -4.53 7.42
N SER A 127 -19.67 -3.39 8.01
CA SER A 127 -19.94 -2.14 7.28
C SER A 127 -18.69 -1.61 6.60
N LEU A 128 -17.54 -1.64 7.28
CA LEU A 128 -16.25 -1.21 6.73
C LEU A 128 -15.80 -2.11 5.59
N GLU A 129 -15.88 -3.42 5.73
CA GLU A 129 -15.55 -4.39 4.67
C GLU A 129 -16.38 -4.15 3.41
N GLN A 130 -17.70 -3.97 3.57
CA GLN A 130 -18.59 -3.70 2.45
C GLN A 130 -18.24 -2.38 1.76
N ARG A 131 -17.94 -1.32 2.53
CA ARG A 131 -17.53 -0.01 1.98
C ARG A 131 -16.21 -0.11 1.23
N VAL A 132 -15.22 -0.82 1.78
CA VAL A 132 -13.92 -1.03 1.13
C VAL A 132 -14.08 -1.85 -0.15
N ALA A 133 -14.92 -2.88 -0.15
CA ALA A 133 -15.24 -3.66 -1.35
C ALA A 133 -15.89 -2.79 -2.44
N VAL A 134 -16.80 -1.89 -2.06
CA VAL A 134 -17.43 -0.92 -2.99
C VAL A 134 -16.37 0.03 -3.57
N VAL A 135 -15.46 0.56 -2.74
CA VAL A 135 -14.34 1.40 -3.21
C VAL A 135 -13.47 0.64 -4.21
N GLY A 136 -13.14 -0.63 -3.91
CA GLY A 136 -12.41 -1.51 -4.81
C GLY A 136 -13.13 -1.71 -6.15
N ALA A 137 -14.44 -2.01 -6.13
CA ALA A 137 -15.25 -2.21 -7.34
C ALA A 137 -15.36 -0.95 -8.21
N VAL A 138 -15.56 0.22 -7.58
CA VAL A 138 -15.57 1.52 -8.28
C VAL A 138 -14.19 1.82 -8.87
N GLY A 139 -13.12 1.53 -8.13
CA GLY A 139 -11.75 1.69 -8.59
C GLY A 139 -11.43 0.80 -9.80
N VAL A 140 -11.84 -0.47 -9.80
CA VAL A 140 -11.68 -1.39 -10.93
C VAL A 140 -12.45 -0.90 -12.15
N THR A 141 -13.69 -0.44 -11.95
CA THR A 141 -14.50 0.13 -13.03
C THR A 141 -13.82 1.36 -13.64
N CYS A 142 -13.29 2.26 -12.79
CA CYS A 142 -12.53 3.43 -13.22
C CYS A 142 -11.28 3.03 -14.02
N MET A 143 -10.51 2.05 -13.52
CA MET A 143 -9.33 1.50 -14.18
C MET A 143 -9.66 0.97 -15.59
N LEU A 144 -10.74 0.19 -15.74
CA LEU A 144 -11.17 -0.34 -17.04
C LEU A 144 -11.56 0.78 -18.02
N LEU A 145 -12.26 1.82 -17.54
CA LEU A 145 -12.62 2.98 -18.35
C LEU A 145 -11.38 3.76 -18.83
N VAL A 146 -10.40 3.96 -17.95
CA VAL A 146 -9.14 4.62 -18.30
C VAL A 146 -8.29 3.76 -19.25
N LEU A 147 -8.23 2.44 -19.06
CA LEU A 147 -7.55 1.56 -20.02
C LEU A 147 -8.20 1.61 -21.41
N ALA A 148 -9.53 1.65 -21.47
CA ALA A 148 -10.27 1.82 -22.72
C ALA A 148 -10.02 3.20 -23.36
N SER A 149 -9.91 4.28 -22.55
CA SER A 149 -9.58 5.62 -23.04
C SER A 149 -8.16 5.64 -23.63
N MET A 150 -7.18 5.06 -22.93
CA MET A 150 -5.80 4.94 -23.38
C MET A 150 -5.69 4.16 -24.70
N TYR A 151 -6.41 3.05 -24.84
CA TYR A 151 -6.46 2.29 -26.10
C TYR A 151 -6.99 3.16 -27.27
N CYS A 152 -8.02 3.95 -27.03
CA CYS A 152 -8.54 4.90 -28.03
C CYS A 152 -7.49 5.95 -28.43
N VAL A 153 -6.70 6.45 -27.46
CA VAL A 153 -5.63 7.43 -27.74
C VAL A 153 -4.53 6.81 -28.58
N VAL A 154 -4.08 5.59 -28.27
CA VAL A 154 -3.06 4.87 -29.07
C VAL A 154 -3.53 4.69 -30.52
N ARG A 155 -4.82 4.35 -30.72
CA ARG A 155 -5.44 4.27 -32.04
C ARG A 155 -5.51 5.61 -32.79
N ILE A 156 -5.58 6.74 -32.10
CA ILE A 156 -5.63 8.09 -32.69
C ILE A 156 -4.23 8.63 -33.02
N VAL A 157 -3.29 8.52 -32.08
CA VAL A 157 -1.96 9.17 -32.15
C VAL A 157 -0.94 8.32 -32.92
N THR A 158 -1.19 7.02 -33.13
CA THR A 158 -0.25 6.04 -33.69
C THR A 158 0.94 5.73 -32.80
N VAL A 159 1.37 4.46 -32.80
CA VAL A 159 2.45 3.93 -31.94
C VAL A 159 3.80 4.67 -32.10
N PRO A 160 4.27 5.01 -33.32
CA PRO A 160 5.59 5.63 -33.49
C PRO A 160 5.72 7.01 -32.82
N ILE A 161 4.65 7.81 -32.85
CA ILE A 161 4.63 9.14 -32.23
C ILE A 161 4.68 9.02 -30.71
N VAL A 162 3.94 8.07 -30.14
CA VAL A 162 3.95 7.78 -28.71
C VAL A 162 5.33 7.32 -28.27
N MET A 163 5.93 6.35 -28.97
CA MET A 163 7.26 5.79 -28.67
C MET A 163 8.36 6.86 -28.62
N ARG A 164 8.31 7.88 -29.48
CA ARG A 164 9.30 8.98 -29.49
C ARG A 164 9.28 9.80 -28.20
N SER A 165 8.11 10.03 -27.62
CA SER A 165 7.96 10.84 -26.40
C SER A 165 8.00 9.97 -25.14
N MET A 166 7.77 8.67 -25.29
CA MET A 166 7.67 7.70 -24.22
C MET A 166 8.93 7.65 -23.36
N LEU A 167 10.13 7.64 -23.95
CA LEU A 167 11.36 7.50 -23.17
C LEU A 167 11.54 8.64 -22.16
N SER A 168 11.24 9.89 -22.54
CA SER A 168 11.33 11.03 -21.61
C SER A 168 10.34 10.90 -20.46
N VAL A 169 9.14 10.41 -20.73
CA VAL A 169 8.08 10.30 -19.72
C VAL A 169 8.28 9.10 -18.83
N THR A 170 8.69 7.96 -19.39
CA THR A 170 9.05 6.77 -18.62
C THR A 170 10.25 7.06 -17.70
N ASN A 171 11.22 7.87 -18.13
CA ASN A 171 12.28 8.33 -17.23
C ASN A 171 11.77 9.22 -16.10
N ALA A 172 10.84 10.14 -16.37
CA ALA A 172 10.21 10.92 -15.30
C ALA A 172 9.43 10.03 -14.31
N ALA A 173 8.72 9.01 -14.83
CA ALA A 173 8.06 8.00 -14.02
C ALA A 173 9.06 7.19 -13.18
N PHE A 174 10.21 6.80 -13.75
CA PHE A 174 11.28 6.13 -13.01
C PHE A 174 11.89 7.00 -11.91
N THR A 175 12.00 8.31 -12.12
CA THR A 175 12.42 9.22 -11.04
C THR A 175 11.40 9.21 -9.89
N LEU A 176 10.10 9.30 -10.20
CA LEU A 176 9.04 9.26 -9.18
C LEU A 176 8.99 7.91 -8.46
N LEU A 177 8.94 6.80 -9.20
CA LEU A 177 8.93 5.45 -8.65
C LEU A 177 10.22 5.13 -7.87
N GLY A 178 11.37 5.64 -8.31
CA GLY A 178 12.67 5.39 -7.68
C GLY A 178 12.81 6.16 -6.38
N THR A 179 12.32 7.40 -6.37
CA THR A 179 12.19 8.19 -5.13
C THR A 179 11.20 7.51 -4.18
N GLY A 180 10.07 7.01 -4.69
CA GLY A 180 9.09 6.26 -3.90
C GLY A 180 9.69 4.99 -3.26
N LEU A 181 10.39 4.17 -4.05
CA LEU A 181 11.12 2.98 -3.56
C LEU A 181 12.16 3.34 -2.50
N PHE A 182 12.91 4.43 -2.71
CA PHE A 182 13.92 4.89 -1.78
C PHE A 182 13.31 5.33 -0.45
N VAL A 183 12.28 6.19 -0.48
CA VAL A 183 11.58 6.68 0.72
C VAL A 183 10.91 5.51 1.45
N PHE A 184 10.26 4.62 0.72
CA PHE A 184 9.61 3.44 1.31
C PHE A 184 10.63 2.50 1.95
N GLY A 185 11.75 2.21 1.26
CA GLY A 185 12.83 1.39 1.81
C GLY A 185 13.47 2.02 3.05
N LEU A 186 13.58 3.35 3.11
CA LEU A 186 14.00 4.06 4.33
C LEU A 186 12.96 3.96 5.44
N SER A 187 11.67 4.10 5.14
CA SER A 187 10.59 3.99 6.13
C SER A 187 10.62 2.62 6.81
N VAL A 188 10.62 1.55 6.00
CA VAL A 188 10.69 0.16 6.47
C VAL A 188 11.96 -0.08 7.29
N LYS A 189 13.08 0.53 6.91
CA LYS A 189 14.34 0.43 7.66
C LYS A 189 14.32 1.19 8.99
N VAL A 190 13.69 2.36 9.05
CA VAL A 190 13.63 3.20 10.26
C VAL A 190 12.68 2.61 11.29
N HIS A 191 11.59 2.00 10.85
CA HIS A 191 10.57 1.46 11.74
C HIS A 191 10.89 0.03 12.23
N ASP A 192 12.05 -0.53 11.85
CA ASP A 192 12.45 -1.93 12.12
C ASP A 192 11.31 -2.94 11.86
N GLU A 193 10.38 -2.61 10.94
CA GLU A 193 9.19 -3.39 10.61
C GLU A 193 9.55 -4.79 10.09
N MET A 194 10.79 -4.95 9.63
CA MET A 194 11.33 -6.22 9.16
C MET A 194 12.27 -6.85 10.16
N THR A 195 11.96 -8.10 10.49
CA THR A 195 12.79 -8.96 11.33
C THR A 195 14.21 -9.14 10.80
N PRO A 196 15.17 -9.60 11.63
CA PRO A 196 16.58 -9.69 11.25
C PRO A 196 16.85 -10.44 9.94
N GLY A 197 15.98 -11.39 9.56
CA GLY A 197 16.07 -12.16 8.32
C GLY A 197 15.57 -11.46 7.05
N GLN A 198 14.78 -10.38 7.16
CA GLN A 198 14.14 -9.71 6.03
C GLN A 198 14.74 -8.32 5.73
N ARG A 199 15.63 -7.80 6.57
CA ARG A 199 16.30 -6.50 6.41
C ARG A 199 16.95 -6.28 5.03
N TRP A 200 17.39 -7.34 4.37
CA TRP A 200 17.97 -7.26 3.03
C TRP A 200 16.99 -6.77 1.97
N ILE A 201 15.68 -7.01 2.12
CA ILE A 201 14.63 -6.53 1.22
C ILE A 201 14.60 -5.00 1.22
N ALA A 202 14.60 -4.39 2.40
CA ALA A 202 14.65 -2.93 2.53
C ALA A 202 15.92 -2.34 1.91
N ILE A 203 17.07 -3.00 2.08
CA ILE A 203 18.35 -2.59 1.47
C ILE A 203 18.24 -2.62 -0.07
N ILE A 204 17.65 -3.67 -0.65
CA ILE A 204 17.43 -3.75 -2.10
C ILE A 204 16.56 -2.60 -2.58
N PHE A 205 15.48 -2.26 -1.88
CA PHE A 205 14.61 -1.14 -2.25
C PHE A 205 15.36 0.19 -2.26
N ILE A 206 16.22 0.43 -1.27
CA ILE A 206 17.05 1.64 -1.20
C ILE A 206 18.06 1.67 -2.36
N VAL A 207 18.78 0.57 -2.60
CA VAL A 207 19.80 0.49 -3.65
C VAL A 207 19.18 0.57 -5.04
N VAL A 208 18.09 -0.14 -5.31
CA VAL A 208 17.38 -0.10 -6.59
C VAL A 208 16.71 1.26 -6.79
N GLY A 209 16.13 1.85 -5.74
CA GLY A 209 15.51 3.18 -5.82
C GLY A 209 16.52 4.26 -6.21
N THR A 210 17.68 4.29 -5.54
CA THR A 210 18.77 5.22 -5.87
C THR A 210 19.33 4.98 -7.27
N LEU A 211 19.59 3.73 -7.64
CA LEU A 211 20.08 3.38 -8.98
C LEU A 211 19.05 3.75 -10.06
N MET A 212 17.76 3.58 -9.81
CA MET A 212 16.71 3.92 -10.77
C MET A 212 16.62 5.43 -11.01
N VAL A 213 16.81 6.26 -9.98
CA VAL A 213 16.92 7.73 -10.13
C VAL A 213 18.18 8.12 -10.91
N ALA A 214 19.32 7.49 -10.66
CA ALA A 214 20.53 7.75 -11.43
C ALA A 214 20.37 7.34 -12.91
N LEU A 215 19.79 6.17 -13.17
CA LEU A 215 19.52 5.67 -14.52
C LEU A 215 18.50 6.54 -15.26
N SER A 216 17.49 7.10 -14.59
CA SER A 216 16.51 7.97 -15.26
C SER A 216 17.17 9.26 -15.79
N VAL A 217 18.10 9.85 -15.03
CA VAL A 217 18.90 11.00 -15.48
C VAL A 217 19.76 10.63 -16.69
N LEU A 218 20.45 9.48 -16.63
CA LEU A 218 21.23 8.97 -17.75
C LEU A 218 20.35 8.68 -18.98
N GLY A 219 19.13 8.18 -18.79
CA GLY A 219 18.17 7.93 -19.85
C GLY A 219 17.74 9.23 -20.54
N VAL A 220 17.50 10.30 -19.77
CA VAL A 220 17.18 11.63 -20.33
C VAL A 220 18.37 12.19 -21.12
N ILE A 221 19.57 12.17 -20.56
CA ILE A 221 20.79 12.65 -21.23
C ILE A 221 21.06 11.83 -22.49
N GLY A 222 21.02 10.50 -22.39
CA GLY A 222 21.25 9.58 -23.51
C GLY A 222 20.25 9.79 -24.66
N SER A 223 18.98 10.05 -24.33
CA SER A 223 17.95 10.34 -25.33
C SER A 223 18.19 11.65 -26.09
N ARG A 224 18.70 12.68 -25.42
CA ARG A 224 19.01 13.98 -26.03
C ARG A 224 20.33 13.98 -26.80
N ALA A 225 21.36 13.38 -26.21
CA ALA A 225 22.69 13.29 -26.80
C ALA A 225 22.76 12.28 -27.97
N LYS A 226 21.73 11.43 -28.15
CA LYS A 226 21.71 10.32 -29.12
C LYS A 226 22.93 9.40 -29.01
N SER A 227 23.53 9.31 -27.82
CA SER A 227 24.73 8.51 -27.58
C SER A 227 24.38 7.04 -27.38
N ARG A 228 24.90 6.18 -28.26
CA ARG A 228 24.68 4.72 -28.20
C ARG A 228 25.26 4.10 -26.93
N SER A 229 26.42 4.58 -26.48
CA SER A 229 27.09 4.07 -25.28
C SER A 229 26.31 4.38 -24.01
N LEU A 230 25.78 5.61 -23.86
CA LEU A 230 24.94 5.98 -22.72
C LEU A 230 23.64 5.16 -22.70
N LEU A 231 23.02 4.95 -23.86
CA LEU A 231 21.81 4.14 -23.97
C LEU A 231 22.07 2.66 -23.65
N LEU A 232 23.25 2.14 -23.98
CA LEU A 232 23.66 0.78 -23.61
C LEU A 232 23.81 0.62 -22.10
N ILE A 233 24.53 1.55 -21.45
CA ILE A 233 24.68 1.57 -19.98
C ILE A 233 23.30 1.63 -19.31
N TYR A 234 22.42 2.48 -19.82
CA TYR A 234 21.04 2.60 -19.34
C TYR A 234 20.25 1.27 -19.47
N ILE A 235 20.31 0.61 -20.63
CA ILE A 235 19.64 -0.68 -20.86
C ILE A 235 20.18 -1.77 -19.93
N VAL A 236 21.50 -1.87 -19.76
CA VAL A 236 22.13 -2.86 -18.86
C VAL A 236 21.75 -2.57 -17.41
N GLY A 237 21.78 -1.31 -16.98
CA GLY A 237 21.37 -0.89 -15.65
C GLY A 237 19.91 -1.22 -15.35
N LEU A 238 18.99 -0.89 -16.28
CA LEU A 238 17.58 -1.26 -16.16
C LEU A 238 17.39 -2.78 -16.10
N GLY A 239 18.13 -3.54 -16.90
CA GLY A 239 18.10 -5.01 -16.85
C GLY A 239 18.52 -5.56 -15.48
N GLY A 240 19.57 -4.99 -14.88
CA GLY A 240 20.01 -5.34 -13.53
C GLY A 240 18.96 -5.01 -12.47
N CYS A 241 18.38 -3.81 -12.50
CA CYS A 241 17.30 -3.43 -11.58
C CYS A 241 16.07 -4.33 -11.73
N LEU A 242 15.71 -4.70 -12.96
CA LEU A 242 14.58 -5.57 -13.26
C LEU A 242 14.76 -6.96 -12.63
N VAL A 243 15.95 -7.56 -12.78
CA VAL A 243 16.25 -8.86 -12.15
C VAL A 243 16.20 -8.75 -10.63
N ALA A 244 16.80 -7.69 -10.05
CA ALA A 244 16.79 -7.48 -8.60
C ALA A 244 15.37 -7.35 -8.03
N LEU A 245 14.49 -6.58 -8.70
CA LEU A 245 13.09 -6.43 -8.27
C LEU A 245 12.26 -7.68 -8.49
N LEU A 246 12.52 -8.47 -9.54
CA LEU A 246 11.86 -9.76 -9.73
C LEU A 246 12.20 -10.74 -8.61
N VAL A 247 13.50 -10.86 -8.27
CA VAL A 247 13.94 -11.67 -7.12
C VAL A 247 13.26 -11.20 -5.85
N CYS A 248 13.23 -9.88 -5.63
CA CYS A 248 12.61 -9.30 -4.44
C CYS A 248 11.09 -9.53 -4.37
N SER A 249 10.40 -9.45 -5.50
CA SER A 249 8.96 -9.70 -5.60
C SER A 249 8.64 -11.16 -5.31
N VAL A 250 9.35 -12.10 -5.97
CA VAL A 250 9.18 -13.54 -5.74
C VAL A 250 9.49 -13.91 -4.30
N SER A 251 10.56 -13.36 -3.72
CA SER A 251 10.88 -13.60 -2.32
C SER A 251 9.82 -13.05 -1.38
N ALA A 252 9.30 -11.84 -1.63
CA ALA A 252 8.27 -11.25 -0.77
C ALA A 252 6.99 -12.10 -0.73
N PHE A 253 6.52 -12.58 -1.90
CA PHE A 253 5.36 -13.48 -1.96
C PHE A 253 5.67 -14.86 -1.37
N SER A 254 6.85 -15.43 -1.65
CA SER A 254 7.23 -16.73 -1.10
C SER A 254 7.36 -16.70 0.43
N PHE A 255 7.95 -15.66 1.00
CA PHE A 255 8.01 -15.50 2.46
C PHE A 255 6.64 -15.26 3.06
N SER A 256 5.76 -14.54 2.37
CA SER A 256 4.38 -14.33 2.80
C SER A 256 3.65 -15.66 3.02
N ASP A 257 3.81 -16.63 2.11
CA ASP A 257 3.17 -17.93 2.24
C ASP A 257 3.84 -18.82 3.31
N HIS A 258 5.15 -18.65 3.53
CA HIS A 258 5.92 -19.40 4.55
C HIS A 258 6.05 -18.67 5.90
N LEU A 259 5.29 -17.60 6.12
CA LEU A 259 5.25 -16.86 7.39
C LEU A 259 4.95 -17.82 8.57
N ALA A 260 3.88 -18.62 8.47
CA ALA A 260 3.49 -19.53 9.55
C ALA A 260 4.62 -20.49 9.97
N SER A 261 5.30 -21.13 9.01
CA SER A 261 6.35 -22.10 9.32
C SER A 261 7.60 -21.46 9.92
N THR A 262 7.94 -20.24 9.49
CA THR A 262 9.14 -19.54 9.94
C THR A 262 8.96 -18.97 11.35
N TYR A 263 7.74 -18.48 11.63
CA TYR A 263 7.43 -17.75 12.85
C TYR A 263 6.88 -18.60 13.99
N ASN A 264 6.53 -19.87 13.78
CA ASN A 264 6.20 -20.80 14.86
C ASN A 264 7.32 -20.98 15.91
N SER A 265 8.56 -20.55 15.60
CA SER A 265 9.69 -20.57 16.53
C SER A 265 9.76 -19.35 17.47
N HIS A 266 9.08 -18.25 17.13
CA HIS A 266 9.03 -17.01 17.91
C HIS A 266 7.64 -16.82 18.52
N THR A 267 7.57 -16.39 19.77
CA THR A 267 6.29 -16.00 20.39
C THR A 267 5.74 -14.75 19.67
N SER A 268 4.49 -14.77 19.22
CA SER A 268 3.84 -13.66 18.48
C SER A 268 3.93 -12.32 19.20
N SER A 269 3.87 -12.39 20.52
CA SER A 269 4.00 -11.28 21.45
C SER A 269 5.35 -10.56 21.27
N THR A 270 6.47 -11.29 21.32
CA THR A 270 7.80 -10.72 21.10
C THR A 270 7.95 -10.04 19.73
N LEU A 271 7.33 -10.62 18.70
CA LEU A 271 7.40 -10.10 17.34
C LEU A 271 6.59 -8.81 17.17
N ALA A 272 5.43 -8.70 17.81
CA ALA A 272 4.63 -7.47 17.82
C ALA A 272 5.42 -6.29 18.40
N CYS A 273 6.21 -6.54 19.46
CA CYS A 273 7.10 -5.55 20.03
C CYS A 273 8.30 -5.20 19.14
N ASP A 274 8.93 -6.20 18.52
CA ASP A 274 10.07 -5.95 17.61
C ASP A 274 9.65 -5.10 16.40
N ILE A 275 8.41 -5.25 15.92
CA ILE A 275 7.83 -4.47 14.82
C ILE A 275 7.30 -3.10 15.30
N GLY A 276 7.22 -2.87 16.61
CA GLY A 276 6.69 -1.62 17.17
C GLY A 276 5.19 -1.44 16.93
N LEU A 277 4.41 -2.53 16.97
CA LEU A 277 2.97 -2.45 16.80
C LEU A 277 2.32 -1.60 17.91
N THR A 278 1.32 -0.82 17.53
CA THR A 278 0.61 0.06 18.46
C THR A 278 -0.27 -0.74 19.40
N GLY A 279 -0.44 -0.25 20.64
CA GLY A 279 -1.31 -0.86 21.63
C GLY A 279 -0.64 -1.90 22.53
N CYS A 280 0.66 -2.15 22.35
CA CYS A 280 1.44 -3.00 23.23
C CYS A 280 1.60 -2.35 24.61
N THR A 281 1.27 -3.08 25.68
CA THR A 281 1.45 -2.60 27.06
C THR A 281 2.90 -2.61 27.53
N ASN A 282 3.71 -3.56 27.04
CA ASN A 282 5.11 -3.68 27.44
C ASN A 282 5.95 -4.27 26.30
N CYS A 283 7.05 -3.61 25.96
CA CYS A 283 8.02 -4.06 24.95
C CYS A 283 9.47 -4.00 25.42
N THR A 284 9.70 -4.04 26.73
CA THR A 284 11.04 -4.00 27.31
C THR A 284 11.59 -5.40 27.53
N ASP A 285 12.89 -5.58 27.23
CA ASP A 285 13.61 -6.85 27.43
C ASP A 285 14.25 -6.94 28.81
N VAL A 286 14.27 -5.81 29.53
CA VAL A 286 14.90 -5.68 30.83
C VAL A 286 13.82 -5.91 31.88
N VAL A 287 13.92 -7.03 32.61
CA VAL A 287 12.95 -7.43 33.65
C VAL A 287 12.73 -6.32 34.70
N SER A 288 13.74 -5.49 34.99
CA SER A 288 13.62 -4.36 35.92
C SER A 288 12.83 -3.17 35.38
N ASP A 289 12.75 -3.03 34.05
CA ASP A 289 12.04 -1.93 33.38
C ASP A 289 10.65 -2.39 32.89
N MET A 290 10.36 -3.68 33.06
CA MET A 290 9.10 -4.29 32.71
C MET A 290 8.04 -3.75 33.69
N THR A 291 7.15 -2.88 33.20
CA THR A 291 5.98 -2.46 33.99
C THR A 291 5.17 -3.71 34.36
N PRO A 292 5.05 -4.04 35.66
CA PRO A 292 4.26 -5.19 36.08
C PRO A 292 2.81 -4.96 35.64
N CYS A 293 2.21 -5.97 35.03
CA CYS A 293 0.79 -5.87 34.71
C CYS A 293 -0.03 -5.81 35.99
N GLU A 294 -1.17 -5.14 35.90
CA GLU A 294 -2.28 -5.40 36.81
C GLU A 294 -2.69 -6.87 36.63
N GLY A 295 -2.64 -7.67 37.69
CA GLY A 295 -3.05 -9.08 37.66
C GLY A 295 -4.52 -9.22 37.26
N VAL A 296 -5.02 -10.45 37.18
CA VAL A 296 -6.43 -10.70 36.82
C VAL A 296 -7.21 -11.37 37.95
N LEU A 297 -8.41 -10.87 38.24
CA LEU A 297 -9.33 -11.45 39.22
C LEU A 297 -10.60 -11.93 38.50
N ARG A 298 -11.05 -13.15 38.79
CA ARG A 298 -12.33 -13.66 38.29
C ARG A 298 -13.47 -13.17 39.18
N VAL A 299 -14.30 -12.25 38.69
CA VAL A 299 -15.37 -11.61 39.47
C VAL A 299 -16.73 -12.32 39.33
N ALA A 300 -17.00 -12.93 38.18
CA ALA A 300 -18.19 -13.74 37.89
C ALA A 300 -17.84 -14.97 37.02
N ASP A 301 -18.77 -15.91 36.81
CA ASP A 301 -18.56 -17.24 36.20
C ASP A 301 -17.87 -17.28 34.81
N SER A 302 -17.55 -16.14 34.21
CA SER A 302 -16.69 -16.01 33.02
C SER A 302 -16.11 -14.59 32.81
N TYR A 303 -16.08 -13.73 33.84
CA TYR A 303 -15.62 -12.34 33.70
C TYR A 303 -14.35 -12.07 34.51
N TRP A 304 -13.40 -11.38 33.88
CA TRP A 304 -12.04 -11.11 34.34
C TRP A 304 -11.87 -9.61 34.49
N GLU A 305 -11.43 -9.16 35.65
CA GLU A 305 -11.15 -7.75 35.91
C GLU A 305 -9.68 -7.56 36.29
N SER A 306 -9.12 -6.40 35.98
CA SER A 306 -7.75 -6.09 36.41
C SER A 306 -7.71 -5.86 37.92
N CYS A 307 -6.72 -6.44 38.59
CA CYS A 307 -6.48 -6.31 40.02
C CYS A 307 -5.08 -5.79 40.29
N ASN A 308 -4.94 -4.85 41.24
CA ASN A 308 -3.67 -4.25 41.56
C ASN A 308 -2.83 -5.19 42.45
N ALA A 309 -1.98 -6.01 41.81
CA ALA A 309 -1.12 -7.00 42.46
C ALA A 309 -0.14 -6.37 43.48
N THR A 310 0.17 -5.08 43.36
CA THR A 310 1.18 -4.41 44.20
C THR A 310 0.77 -4.17 45.66
N SER A 311 -0.45 -4.55 46.07
CA SER A 311 -1.03 -4.17 47.38
C SER A 311 -1.26 -5.31 48.38
N SER A 312 -0.89 -6.56 48.07
CA SER A 312 -1.28 -7.75 48.85
C SER A 312 -0.21 -8.35 49.78
N SER A 313 0.85 -7.62 50.15
CA SER A 313 1.90 -8.16 51.03
C SER A 313 1.61 -8.09 52.55
N GLY A 314 0.33 -8.01 52.99
CA GLY A 314 0.03 -7.56 54.35
C GLY A 314 -1.17 -8.14 55.14
N SER A 315 -1.96 -9.10 54.64
CA SER A 315 -3.06 -9.64 55.46
C SER A 315 -3.34 -11.13 55.28
N ASN A 316 -3.18 -11.88 56.37
CA ASN A 316 -3.43 -13.32 56.57
C ASN A 316 -4.92 -13.75 56.46
N GLY A 317 -5.69 -13.18 55.53
CA GLY A 317 -7.09 -13.51 55.34
C GLY A 317 -7.39 -13.81 53.87
N THR A 318 -7.43 -15.09 53.50
CA THR A 318 -8.12 -15.63 52.32
C THR A 318 -8.15 -14.71 51.09
N SER A 319 -6.99 -14.22 50.65
CA SER A 319 -6.84 -13.48 49.40
C SER A 319 -6.71 -14.46 48.23
N ASP A 320 -7.73 -15.29 48.04
CA ASP A 320 -7.89 -16.07 46.81
C ASP A 320 -8.44 -15.13 45.74
N GLY A 321 -7.69 -14.90 44.66
CA GLY A 321 -8.32 -14.56 43.39
C GLY A 321 -7.52 -13.74 42.38
N CYS A 322 -6.54 -12.92 42.80
CA CYS A 322 -5.75 -12.11 41.86
C CYS A 322 -4.57 -12.93 41.32
N ILE A 323 -4.66 -13.36 40.06
CA ILE A 323 -3.61 -14.10 39.37
C ILE A 323 -2.58 -13.10 38.84
N GLU A 324 -1.40 -13.10 39.45
CA GLU A 324 -0.27 -12.26 39.03
C GLU A 324 0.33 -12.77 37.70
N GLY A 325 0.94 -11.86 36.94
CA GLY A 325 1.60 -12.21 35.67
C GLY A 325 0.64 -12.53 34.53
N MET A 326 -0.64 -12.18 34.66
CA MET A 326 -1.65 -12.23 33.60
C MET A 326 -2.25 -10.84 33.44
N THR A 327 -2.72 -10.49 32.24
CA THR A 327 -3.46 -9.26 31.94
C THR A 327 -4.78 -9.60 31.28
N VAL A 328 -5.80 -8.77 31.51
CA VAL A 328 -7.10 -8.88 30.83
C VAL A 328 -6.96 -8.33 29.42
N LEU A 329 -7.38 -9.12 28.43
CA LEU A 329 -7.56 -8.73 27.04
C LEU A 329 -9.04 -8.41 26.81
N ASN A 330 -9.32 -7.42 25.95
CA ASN A 330 -10.68 -7.06 25.56
C ASN A 330 -11.60 -6.80 26.77
N ALA A 331 -11.11 -6.01 27.75
CA ALA A 331 -11.77 -5.79 29.04
C ALA A 331 -13.18 -5.15 28.91
N GLN A 332 -13.47 -4.47 27.79
CA GLN A 332 -14.82 -3.96 27.53
C GLN A 332 -15.60 -4.92 26.64
N ALA A 333 -16.91 -4.98 26.87
CA ALA A 333 -17.84 -5.64 25.97
C ALA A 333 -17.65 -5.13 24.53
N ASP A 334 -17.74 -6.05 23.57
CA ASP A 334 -17.64 -5.78 22.12
C ASP A 334 -16.28 -5.25 21.64
N GLN A 335 -15.16 -5.58 22.30
CA GLN A 335 -13.80 -5.33 21.81
C GLN A 335 -13.20 -6.53 21.04
N GLY A 336 -13.83 -6.96 19.95
CA GLY A 336 -13.35 -8.10 19.13
C GLY A 336 -14.21 -9.37 19.26
N TYR A 337 -13.72 -10.49 18.69
CA TYR A 337 -14.47 -11.75 18.62
C TYR A 337 -14.52 -12.54 19.94
N GLU A 338 -13.48 -12.43 20.76
CA GLU A 338 -13.42 -13.07 22.08
C GLU A 338 -13.51 -11.99 23.14
N GLN A 339 -14.68 -11.92 23.78
CA GLN A 339 -14.91 -10.97 24.86
C GLN A 339 -14.16 -11.42 26.12
N ASN A 340 -13.40 -10.50 26.70
CA ASN A 340 -12.86 -10.63 28.04
C ASN A 340 -12.03 -11.93 28.24
N ASP A 341 -10.84 -11.96 27.62
CA ASP A 341 -9.88 -13.07 27.71
C ASP A 341 -8.69 -12.69 28.62
N ILE A 342 -7.82 -13.64 28.96
CA ILE A 342 -6.61 -13.38 29.75
C ILE A 342 -5.37 -13.93 29.05
N ALA A 343 -4.29 -13.17 29.09
CA ALA A 343 -3.00 -13.60 28.54
C ALA A 343 -1.88 -13.39 29.54
N SER A 344 -0.87 -14.25 29.47
CA SER A 344 0.35 -14.10 30.26
C SER A 344 1.03 -12.79 29.92
N CYS A 345 1.39 -12.03 30.95
CA CYS A 345 2.18 -10.83 30.83
C CYS A 345 3.50 -11.11 30.14
N GLY A 346 3.78 -10.33 29.11
CA GLY A 346 4.92 -10.51 28.24
C GLY A 346 5.05 -9.34 27.29
N LYS A 347 5.90 -9.51 26.27
CA LYS A 347 6.07 -8.51 25.22
C LYS A 347 4.78 -8.42 24.40
N CYS A 348 3.88 -7.48 24.63
CA CYS A 348 2.65 -7.28 23.83
C CYS A 348 1.69 -8.50 23.68
N PRO A 349 1.04 -8.94 24.78
CA PRO A 349 0.07 -10.04 24.74
C PRO A 349 -1.24 -9.72 23.99
N GLU A 350 -1.49 -8.45 23.67
CA GLU A 350 -2.72 -7.99 22.99
C GLU A 350 -2.80 -8.49 21.55
N TRP A 351 -1.66 -8.80 20.94
CA TRP A 351 -1.56 -9.23 19.56
C TRP A 351 -1.52 -10.76 19.46
N SER A 352 -2.58 -11.34 18.90
CA SER A 352 -2.63 -12.77 18.62
C SER A 352 -1.64 -13.16 17.51
N ALA A 353 -1.19 -14.41 17.50
CA ALA A 353 -0.32 -14.91 16.43
C ALA A 353 -0.94 -14.76 15.04
N THR A 354 -2.26 -14.94 14.93
CA THR A 354 -3.03 -14.75 13.71
C THR A 354 -3.06 -13.29 13.27
N ASP A 355 -3.20 -12.34 14.20
CA ASP A 355 -3.20 -10.90 13.93
C ASP A 355 -1.83 -10.44 13.41
N VAL A 356 -0.74 -10.82 14.08
CA VAL A 356 0.62 -10.47 13.67
C VAL A 356 0.95 -11.09 12.31
N GLN A 357 0.55 -12.34 12.08
CA GLN A 357 0.74 -13.00 10.79
C GLN A 357 -0.04 -12.31 9.68
N ALA A 358 -1.31 -11.94 9.91
CA ALA A 358 -2.14 -11.24 8.93
C ALA A 358 -1.53 -9.87 8.57
N TYR A 359 -1.06 -9.12 9.58
CA TYR A 359 -0.39 -7.85 9.39
C TYR A 359 0.89 -8.00 8.53
N LEU A 360 1.80 -8.90 8.92
CA LEU A 360 3.03 -9.15 8.19
C LEU A 360 2.78 -9.65 6.77
N ARG A 361 1.79 -10.52 6.60
CA ARG A 361 1.34 -11.01 5.29
C ARG A 361 0.93 -9.84 4.42
N SER A 362 0.07 -8.95 4.93
CA SER A 362 -0.41 -7.79 4.19
C SER A 362 0.72 -6.86 3.77
N THR A 363 1.65 -6.55 4.68
CA THR A 363 2.83 -5.71 4.40
C THR A 363 3.73 -6.32 3.33
N LEU A 364 4.02 -7.63 3.41
CA LEU A 364 4.83 -8.33 2.40
C LEU A 364 4.13 -8.42 1.04
N HIS A 365 2.82 -8.63 0.99
CA HIS A 365 2.04 -8.60 -0.25
C HIS A 365 2.06 -7.21 -0.89
N LEU A 366 1.90 -6.14 -0.11
CA LEU A 366 1.94 -4.77 -0.60
C LEU A 366 3.33 -4.41 -1.14
N LEU A 367 4.39 -4.85 -0.47
CA LEU A 367 5.77 -4.69 -0.91
C LEU A 367 6.05 -5.47 -2.21
N GLY A 368 5.61 -6.74 -2.27
CA GLY A 368 5.70 -7.57 -3.45
C GLY A 368 4.95 -6.96 -4.64
N LEU A 369 3.74 -6.44 -4.42
CA LEU A 369 2.93 -5.75 -5.42
C LEU A 369 3.64 -4.50 -5.95
N PHE A 370 4.19 -3.66 -5.06
CA PHE A 370 4.91 -2.46 -5.48
C PHE A 370 6.12 -2.81 -6.36
N ALA A 371 6.86 -3.87 -6.00
CA ALA A 371 7.95 -4.38 -6.84
C ALA A 371 7.44 -4.85 -8.22
N VAL A 372 6.33 -5.61 -8.30
CA VAL A 372 5.72 -6.02 -9.58
C VAL A 372 5.36 -4.81 -10.43
N VAL A 373 4.72 -3.81 -9.84
CA VAL A 373 4.33 -2.58 -10.54
C VAL A 373 5.55 -1.89 -11.14
N VAL A 374 6.62 -1.73 -10.37
CA VAL A 374 7.86 -1.12 -10.88
C VAL A 374 8.50 -1.98 -11.98
N VAL A 375 8.47 -3.31 -11.85
CA VAL A 375 8.96 -4.23 -12.90
C VAL A 375 8.19 -4.03 -14.21
N LEU A 376 6.86 -3.89 -14.17
CA LEU A 376 6.06 -3.63 -15.37
C LEU A 376 6.49 -2.34 -16.06
N TYR A 377 6.72 -1.27 -15.29
CA TYR A 377 7.26 -0.01 -15.83
C TYR A 377 8.67 -0.20 -16.41
N MET A 378 9.52 -0.97 -15.75
CA MET A 378 10.87 -1.27 -16.23
C MET A 378 10.84 -2.03 -17.56
N ILE A 379 9.97 -3.02 -17.73
CA ILE A 379 9.79 -3.74 -19.00
C ILE A 379 9.41 -2.78 -20.13
N VAL A 380 8.46 -1.88 -19.85
CA VAL A 380 7.98 -0.87 -20.79
C VAL A 380 9.10 0.11 -21.19
N GLY A 381 9.87 0.61 -20.21
CA GLY A 381 11.02 1.49 -20.46
C GLY A 381 12.18 0.79 -21.17
N PHE A 382 12.45 -0.46 -20.81
CA PHE A 382 13.47 -1.30 -21.42
C PHE A 382 13.16 -1.57 -22.90
N ALA A 383 11.91 -1.95 -23.21
CA ALA A 383 11.46 -2.13 -24.59
C ALA A 383 11.56 -0.83 -25.40
N GLY A 384 11.14 0.31 -24.82
CA GLY A 384 11.29 1.63 -25.44
C GLY A 384 12.74 1.99 -25.75
N ALA A 385 13.65 1.70 -24.83
CA ALA A 385 15.09 1.93 -25.01
C ALA A 385 15.69 1.04 -26.11
N LEU A 386 15.30 -0.23 -26.19
CA LEU A 386 15.74 -1.15 -27.23
C LEU A 386 15.27 -0.71 -28.62
N VAL A 387 14.01 -0.29 -28.75
CA VAL A 387 13.45 0.23 -30.00
C VAL A 387 14.19 1.48 -30.44
N LEU A 388 14.43 2.43 -29.51
CA LEU A 388 15.19 3.64 -29.82
C LEU A 388 16.64 3.34 -30.22
N ARG A 389 17.29 2.38 -29.54
CA ARG A 389 18.65 1.98 -29.89
C ARG A 389 18.72 1.40 -31.31
N ARG A 390 17.78 0.54 -31.67
CA ARG A 390 17.70 -0.06 -33.01
C ARG A 390 17.40 0.99 -34.09
N SER A 391 16.51 1.94 -33.82
CA SER A 391 16.22 3.00 -34.80
C SER A 391 17.42 3.91 -35.05
N LEU A 392 18.22 4.21 -34.02
CA LEU A 392 19.48 4.95 -34.17
C LEU A 392 20.56 4.17 -34.94
N ALA A 393 20.47 2.85 -35.03
CA ALA A 393 21.37 2.04 -35.87
C ALA A 393 21.15 2.32 -37.36
N GLY A 394 19.89 2.43 -37.78
CA GLY A 394 19.51 2.71 -39.18
C GLY A 394 19.83 4.13 -39.65
N TYR A 395 19.89 5.11 -38.76
CA TYR A 395 20.21 6.51 -39.15
C TYR A 395 21.67 6.73 -39.56
N GLN A 396 22.59 5.80 -39.28
CA GLN A 396 24.01 5.98 -39.63
C GLN A 396 24.36 5.54 -41.05
N THR A 397 23.45 4.93 -41.81
CA THR A 397 23.74 4.56 -43.20
C THR A 397 23.48 5.69 -44.21
N ASP A 398 22.91 6.83 -43.77
CA ASP A 398 22.57 7.95 -44.66
C ASP A 398 23.46 9.19 -44.47
N SER A 399 24.56 9.09 -43.73
CA SER A 399 25.54 10.18 -43.60
C SER A 399 26.98 9.68 -43.70
N ILE A 400 27.39 9.36 -44.93
CA ILE A 400 28.58 9.84 -45.67
C ILE A 400 28.70 9.00 -46.94
#